data_AF-A0A7R9VHX6-F1
#
_entry.id   AF-A0A7R9VHX6-F1
#
_cell.length_a   1.000
_cell.length_b   1.000
_cell.length_c   1.000
_cell.angle_alpha   90.00
_cell.angle_beta   90.00
_cell.angle_gamma   90.00
#
_symmetry.space_group_name_H-M   'P 1'
#
loop_
_entity.id
_entity.type
_entity.pdbx_description
1 polymer ?
#
loop_
_entity_poly.entity_id
_entity_poly.type
_entity_poly.pdbx_seq_one_letter_code
_entity_poly.pdbx_strand_id
1 'polypeptide(L)'
;APSFDVIVTSISSRNPRSLRAHKKVGFRTIHHYSSFGEEWNIVLWDWKDPVAAKAKQEIEPVIIASSVELTVAKSDADLQQIIDLQAANLANAISRKEMETEGFVSASHDMETLQIMQQPYPHAVAKAADCEKNKSVVVGYVLAMLQSHEPLIPLAKGICAVIDSAEFQERPMRDWKYSIVGQVCVAKTFRGKGVFRKLYYKTREILSPHFDCIVAAISIRNQHSLQAHLKVGFVP
;
A
#
# COMPACT_ATOMS: atom_id res chain seq x y z
N ALA A 1 -5.73 5.48 -38.27
CA ALA A 1 -4.67 4.86 -37.45
C ALA A 1 -4.33 3.50 -38.06
N PRO A 2 -3.06 3.05 -38.07
CA PRO A 2 -2.73 1.72 -38.57
C PRO A 2 -3.39 0.64 -37.71
N SER A 3 -3.94 -0.39 -38.36
CA SER A 3 -4.39 -1.62 -37.71
C SER A 3 -3.25 -2.63 -37.67
N PHE A 4 -3.04 -3.28 -36.53
CA PHE A 4 -2.05 -4.34 -36.38
C PHE A 4 -2.77 -5.68 -36.18
N ASP A 5 -2.31 -6.71 -36.86
CA ASP A 5 -2.93 -8.05 -36.80
C ASP A 5 -2.44 -8.91 -35.63
N VAL A 6 -1.22 -8.66 -35.14
CA VAL A 6 -0.55 -9.48 -34.11
C VAL A 6 0.31 -8.63 -33.18
N ILE A 7 0.61 -9.15 -31.99
CA ILE A 7 1.60 -8.58 -31.08
C ILE A 7 2.82 -9.50 -31.03
N VAL A 8 4.02 -8.93 -31.13
CA VAL A 8 5.29 -9.65 -31.06
C VAL A 8 6.16 -9.04 -29.98
N THR A 9 6.81 -9.89 -29.16
CA THR A 9 7.83 -9.46 -28.20
C THR A 9 8.93 -10.51 -28.08
N SER A 10 10.07 -10.14 -27.51
CA SER A 10 11.19 -11.05 -27.26
C SER A 10 11.38 -11.30 -25.76
N ILE A 11 11.64 -12.55 -25.39
CA ILE A 11 11.81 -12.98 -24.00
C ILE A 11 13.08 -13.81 -23.89
N SER A 12 13.99 -13.44 -23.00
CA SER A 12 15.19 -14.25 -22.70
C SER A 12 14.79 -15.68 -22.29
N SER A 13 15.47 -16.67 -22.87
CA SER A 13 15.34 -18.10 -22.54
C SER A 13 15.66 -18.39 -21.08
N ARG A 14 16.44 -17.51 -20.42
CA ARG A 14 16.75 -17.58 -18.99
C ARG A 14 15.62 -17.04 -18.11
N ASN A 15 14.51 -16.56 -18.68
CA ASN A 15 13.34 -16.04 -17.96
C ASN A 15 12.12 -16.97 -18.09
N PRO A 16 12.13 -18.16 -17.47
CA PRO A 16 11.02 -19.12 -17.55
C PRO A 16 9.73 -18.63 -16.89
N ARG A 17 9.80 -17.60 -16.02
CA ARG A 17 8.61 -16.95 -15.45
C ARG A 17 7.87 -16.16 -16.52
N SER A 18 8.58 -15.34 -17.28
CA SER A 18 7.98 -14.54 -18.35
C SER A 18 7.45 -15.42 -19.48
N LEU A 19 8.20 -16.45 -19.89
CA LEU A 19 7.75 -17.42 -20.89
C LEU A 19 6.44 -18.11 -20.49
N ARG A 20 6.34 -18.59 -19.24
CA ARG A 20 5.11 -19.20 -18.72
C ARG A 20 3.94 -18.22 -18.68
N ALA A 21 4.17 -16.98 -18.25
CA ALA A 21 3.13 -15.96 -18.18
C ALA A 21 2.56 -15.63 -19.57
N HIS A 22 3.43 -15.42 -20.56
CA HIS A 22 3.02 -15.13 -21.94
C HIS A 22 2.31 -16.35 -22.57
N LYS A 23 2.84 -17.56 -22.37
CA LYS A 23 2.20 -18.80 -22.86
C LYS A 23 0.79 -18.99 -22.28
N LYS A 24 0.58 -18.65 -21.00
CA LYS A 24 -0.73 -18.77 -20.33
C LYS A 24 -1.80 -17.88 -20.97
N VAL A 25 -1.43 -16.70 -21.47
CA VAL A 25 -2.38 -15.76 -22.09
C VAL A 25 -2.50 -15.94 -23.62
N GLY A 26 -1.81 -16.95 -24.18
CA GLY A 26 -1.95 -17.34 -25.58
C GLY A 26 -0.80 -16.96 -26.51
N PHE A 27 0.31 -16.38 -25.99
CA PHE A 27 1.51 -16.21 -26.82
C PHE A 27 2.13 -17.56 -27.16
N ARG A 28 2.72 -17.66 -28.36
CA ARG A 28 3.49 -18.81 -28.83
C ARG A 28 4.88 -18.39 -29.26
N THR A 29 5.90 -19.18 -28.93
CA THR A 29 7.23 -18.97 -29.49
C THR A 29 7.21 -19.29 -30.98
N ILE A 30 7.58 -18.31 -31.81
CA ILE A 30 7.65 -18.44 -33.27
C ILE A 30 9.09 -18.49 -33.77
N HIS A 31 10.06 -18.03 -32.98
CA HIS A 31 11.47 -18.05 -33.35
C HIS A 31 12.37 -18.01 -32.12
N HIS A 32 13.59 -18.55 -32.25
CA HIS A 32 14.66 -18.45 -31.27
C HIS A 32 15.87 -17.81 -31.92
N TYR A 33 16.55 -16.88 -31.24
CA TYR A 33 17.78 -16.29 -31.75
C TYR A 33 18.77 -15.97 -30.63
N SER A 34 20.06 -16.04 -30.95
CA SER A 34 21.15 -15.68 -30.04
C SER A 34 21.63 -14.27 -30.37
N SER A 35 21.75 -13.40 -29.37
CA SER A 35 22.34 -12.07 -29.55
C SER A 35 22.93 -11.56 -28.24
N PHE A 36 24.11 -10.94 -28.31
CA PHE A 36 24.82 -10.39 -27.15
C PHE A 36 25.03 -11.39 -26.00
N GLY A 37 25.26 -12.68 -26.33
CA GLY A 37 25.46 -13.73 -25.32
C GLY A 37 24.19 -14.13 -24.56
N GLU A 38 23.01 -13.76 -25.06
CA GLU A 38 21.72 -14.18 -24.54
C GLU A 38 20.92 -14.93 -25.62
N GLU A 39 20.18 -15.93 -25.18
CA GLU A 39 19.24 -16.70 -26.01
C GLU A 39 17.85 -16.08 -25.86
N TRP A 40 17.22 -15.74 -26.98
CA TRP A 40 15.93 -15.05 -26.99
C TRP A 40 14.85 -15.88 -27.66
N ASN A 41 13.63 -15.80 -27.12
CA ASN A 41 12.42 -16.36 -27.70
C ASN A 41 11.60 -15.20 -28.28
N ILE A 42 11.40 -15.17 -29.59
CA ILE A 42 10.37 -14.32 -30.19
C ILE A 42 9.03 -15.01 -29.99
N VAL A 43 8.15 -14.34 -29.27
CA VAL A 43 6.80 -14.82 -29.00
C VAL A 43 5.77 -13.93 -29.69
N LEU A 44 4.74 -14.55 -30.27
CA LEU A 44 3.66 -13.91 -31.00
C LEU A 44 2.31 -14.21 -30.33
N TRP A 45 1.45 -13.20 -30.24
CA TRP A 45 0.06 -13.33 -29.82
C TRP A 45 -0.86 -13.02 -31.01
N ASP A 46 -1.51 -14.05 -31.52
CA ASP A 46 -2.47 -13.96 -32.59
C ASP A 46 -3.88 -13.84 -32.00
N TRP A 47 -4.52 -12.69 -32.19
CA TRP A 47 -5.87 -12.43 -31.67
C TRP A 47 -6.99 -13.01 -32.54
N LYS A 48 -6.66 -13.52 -33.73
CA LYS A 48 -7.59 -14.22 -34.63
C LYS A 48 -7.53 -15.74 -34.45
N ASP A 49 -6.54 -16.27 -33.72
CA ASP A 49 -6.40 -17.70 -33.44
C ASP A 49 -7.48 -18.20 -32.44
N PRO A 50 -8.25 -19.25 -32.78
CA PRO A 50 -9.28 -19.84 -31.90
C PRO A 50 -8.76 -20.30 -30.53
N VAL A 51 -7.49 -20.69 -30.42
CA VAL A 51 -6.85 -21.08 -29.15
C VAL A 51 -6.58 -19.86 -28.27
N ALA A 52 -6.22 -18.72 -28.86
CA ALA A 52 -6.12 -17.46 -28.13
C ALA A 52 -7.51 -16.96 -27.70
N ALA A 53 -8.54 -17.19 -28.53
CA ALA A 53 -9.93 -16.92 -28.18
C ALA A 53 -10.43 -17.82 -27.03
N LYS A 54 -9.98 -19.08 -26.95
CA LYS A 54 -10.28 -20.00 -25.84
C LYS A 54 -9.51 -19.63 -24.57
N ALA A 55 -8.25 -19.22 -24.67
CA ALA A 55 -7.51 -18.62 -23.55
C ALA A 55 -8.23 -17.37 -23.02
N LYS A 56 -8.85 -16.57 -23.90
CA LYS A 56 -9.71 -15.42 -23.50
C LYS A 56 -10.95 -15.82 -22.69
N GLN A 57 -11.46 -17.05 -22.87
CA GLN A 57 -12.62 -17.59 -22.15
C GLN A 57 -12.24 -18.38 -20.88
N GLU A 58 -11.07 -19.04 -20.87
CA GLU A 58 -10.53 -19.79 -19.70
C GLU A 58 -9.67 -18.93 -18.77
N ILE A 59 -9.40 -17.67 -19.15
CA ILE A 59 -9.10 -16.64 -18.17
C ILE A 59 -10.41 -16.46 -17.38
N GLU A 60 -10.60 -17.25 -16.32
CA GLU A 60 -11.28 -16.77 -15.11
C GLU A 60 -10.82 -15.33 -14.95
N PRO A 61 -11.73 -14.36 -14.75
CA PRO A 61 -11.38 -12.95 -14.80
C PRO A 61 -10.12 -12.79 -13.95
N VAL A 62 -8.99 -12.58 -14.63
CA VAL A 62 -7.77 -12.13 -13.98
C VAL A 62 -8.24 -10.78 -13.51
N ILE A 63 -8.63 -10.73 -12.23
CA ILE A 63 -9.14 -9.54 -11.57
C ILE A 63 -8.16 -8.45 -11.98
N ILE A 64 -8.65 -7.57 -12.85
CA ILE A 64 -7.90 -6.45 -13.38
C ILE A 64 -7.25 -5.83 -12.17
N ALA A 65 -5.92 -5.80 -12.16
CA ALA A 65 -5.10 -5.45 -11.02
C ALA A 65 -5.79 -4.39 -10.14
N SER A 66 -6.36 -4.86 -9.03
CA SER A 66 -6.84 -4.09 -7.87
C SER A 66 -6.68 -2.57 -8.03
N SER A 67 -7.60 -1.91 -8.73
CA SER A 67 -7.59 -0.45 -8.81
C SER A 67 -7.95 0.06 -7.42
N VAL A 68 -6.94 0.47 -6.67
CA VAL A 68 -7.11 1.09 -5.37
C VAL A 68 -7.29 2.59 -5.60
N GLU A 69 -8.43 3.12 -5.18
CA GLU A 69 -8.71 4.55 -5.09
C GLU A 69 -8.04 5.10 -3.83
N LEU A 70 -7.35 6.24 -3.97
CA LEU A 70 -6.78 6.96 -2.84
C LEU A 70 -7.68 8.14 -2.52
N THR A 71 -8.18 8.18 -1.29
CA THR A 71 -9.14 9.18 -0.84
C THR A 71 -8.93 9.43 0.65
N VAL A 72 -9.90 10.08 1.29
CA VAL A 72 -9.92 10.26 2.73
C VAL A 72 -11.08 9.51 3.36
N ALA A 73 -10.99 9.19 4.65
CA ALA A 73 -12.14 8.71 5.40
C ALA A 73 -13.23 9.80 5.39
N LYS A 74 -14.46 9.44 5.03
CA LYS A 74 -15.58 10.39 4.87
C LYS A 74 -16.82 10.00 5.68
N SER A 75 -16.83 8.84 6.33
CA SER A 75 -18.00 8.32 7.01
C SER A 75 -17.62 7.39 8.16
N ASP A 76 -18.56 7.18 9.08
CA ASP A 76 -18.41 6.19 10.15
C ASP A 76 -18.17 4.78 9.61
N ALA A 77 -18.68 4.45 8.42
CA ALA A 77 -18.40 3.18 7.77
C ALA A 77 -16.92 3.04 7.35
N ASP A 78 -16.24 4.15 7.01
CA ASP A 78 -14.81 4.13 6.73
C ASP A 78 -14.01 3.96 8.03
N LEU A 79 -14.42 4.68 9.09
CA LEU A 79 -13.79 4.58 10.40
C LEU A 79 -13.95 3.19 11.00
N GLN A 80 -15.12 2.58 10.88
CA GLN A 80 -15.35 1.22 11.33
C GLN A 80 -14.44 0.23 10.59
N GLN A 81 -14.28 0.36 9.27
CA GLN A 81 -13.37 -0.51 8.52
C GLN A 81 -11.89 -0.28 8.88
N ILE A 82 -11.51 0.93 9.32
CA ILE A 82 -10.19 1.19 9.89
C ILE A 82 -10.02 0.42 11.21
N ILE A 83 -11.01 0.47 12.10
CA ILE A 83 -11.02 -0.26 13.39
C ILE A 83 -10.92 -1.77 13.15
N ASP A 84 -11.70 -2.30 12.20
CA ASP A 84 -11.67 -3.72 11.85
C ASP A 84 -10.29 -4.13 11.31
N LEU A 85 -9.68 -3.28 10.47
CA LEU A 85 -8.35 -3.53 9.92
C LEU A 85 -7.25 -3.43 11.01
N GLN A 86 -7.42 -2.54 12.00
CA GLN A 86 -6.55 -2.50 13.18
C GLN A 86 -6.62 -3.82 13.94
N ALA A 87 -7.83 -4.25 14.33
CA ALA A 87 -8.06 -5.47 15.10
C ALA A 87 -7.43 -6.71 14.44
N ALA A 88 -7.58 -6.84 13.11
CA ALA A 88 -7.02 -7.95 12.34
C ALA A 88 -5.49 -7.96 12.22
N ASN A 89 -4.80 -6.88 12.61
CA ASN A 89 -3.34 -6.71 12.47
C ASN A 89 -2.65 -6.32 13.78
N LEU A 90 -3.36 -6.35 14.92
CA LEU A 90 -2.76 -6.11 16.23
C LEU A 90 -1.69 -7.16 16.53
N ALA A 91 -0.62 -6.75 17.21
CA ALA A 91 0.47 -7.63 17.60
C ALA A 91 0.03 -8.87 18.39
N ASN A 92 -1.03 -8.77 19.18
CA ASN A 92 -1.60 -9.89 19.95
C ASN A 92 -2.59 -10.74 19.15
N ALA A 93 -2.98 -10.31 17.95
CA ALA A 93 -3.94 -10.99 17.08
C ALA A 93 -3.28 -11.80 15.95
N ILE A 94 -1.96 -11.67 15.75
CA ILE A 94 -1.22 -12.35 14.68
C ILE A 94 -0.04 -13.16 15.25
N SER A 95 0.42 -14.15 14.47
CA SER A 95 1.53 -15.00 14.89
C SER A 95 2.87 -14.23 14.87
N ARG A 96 3.84 -14.69 15.66
CA ARG A 96 5.20 -14.14 15.65
C ARG A 96 5.82 -14.11 14.24
N LYS A 97 5.62 -15.20 13.48
CA LYS A 97 6.10 -15.29 12.10
C LYS A 97 5.48 -14.20 11.23
N GLU A 98 4.17 -13.97 11.36
CA GLU A 98 3.51 -12.87 10.65
C GLU A 98 4.02 -11.50 11.09
N MET A 99 4.22 -11.25 12.39
CA MET A 99 4.81 -9.99 12.85
C MET A 99 6.17 -9.71 12.21
N GLU A 100 7.01 -10.73 12.09
CA GLU A 100 8.35 -10.65 11.52
C GLU A 100 8.33 -10.39 10.00
N THR A 101 7.45 -11.06 9.25
CA THR A 101 7.43 -10.95 7.78
C THR A 101 6.55 -9.83 7.26
N GLU A 102 5.50 -9.46 7.99
CA GLU A 102 4.43 -8.58 7.53
C GLU A 102 4.27 -7.29 8.35
N GLY A 103 4.95 -7.18 9.50
CA GLY A 103 4.74 -6.11 10.47
C GLY A 103 3.41 -6.25 11.23
N PHE A 104 3.16 -5.29 12.12
CA PHE A 104 1.97 -5.26 12.98
C PHE A 104 1.54 -3.84 13.34
N VAL A 105 0.31 -3.68 13.78
CA VAL A 105 -0.16 -2.46 14.46
C VAL A 105 -0.15 -2.67 15.98
N SER A 106 0.06 -1.59 16.74
CA SER A 106 0.28 -1.66 18.19
C SER A 106 -0.89 -1.13 19.03
N ALA A 107 -1.88 -0.50 18.38
CA ALA A 107 -2.98 0.18 19.04
C ALA A 107 -4.26 -0.06 18.24
N SER A 108 -5.38 -0.11 18.95
CA SER A 108 -6.71 0.02 18.38
C SER A 108 -7.32 1.30 18.89
N HIS A 109 -8.14 1.93 18.07
CA HIS A 109 -8.92 3.10 18.43
C HIS A 109 -10.40 2.71 18.48
N ASP A 110 -11.17 3.43 19.29
CA ASP A 110 -12.63 3.37 19.23
C ASP A 110 -13.16 4.42 18.23
N MET A 111 -14.47 4.34 17.97
CA MET A 111 -15.15 5.23 17.03
C MET A 111 -15.05 6.69 17.45
N GLU A 112 -15.26 6.99 18.72
CA GLU A 112 -15.24 8.36 19.26
C GLU A 112 -13.86 9.00 19.06
N THR A 113 -12.79 8.27 19.39
CA THR A 113 -11.41 8.73 19.20
C THR A 113 -11.12 9.04 17.73
N LEU A 114 -11.48 8.14 16.80
CA LEU A 114 -11.26 8.39 15.37
C LEU A 114 -12.11 9.55 14.83
N GLN A 115 -13.35 9.69 15.32
CA GLN A 115 -14.23 10.80 14.94
C GLN A 115 -13.69 12.15 15.40
N ILE A 116 -13.06 12.21 16.59
CA ILE A 116 -12.39 13.42 17.08
C ILE A 116 -11.12 13.68 16.27
N MET A 117 -10.28 12.67 16.08
CA MET A 117 -9.00 12.81 15.39
C MET A 117 -9.15 13.25 13.92
N GLN A 118 -10.22 12.85 13.24
CA GLN A 118 -10.46 13.23 11.84
C GLN A 118 -10.94 14.69 11.65
N GLN A 119 -11.44 15.38 12.69
CA GLN A 119 -12.05 16.71 12.52
C GLN A 119 -11.07 17.76 11.98
N PRO A 120 -9.84 17.89 12.52
CA PRO A 120 -8.93 18.93 12.03
C PRO A 120 -8.35 18.56 10.67
N TYR A 121 -7.97 17.29 10.48
CA TYR A 121 -7.41 16.76 9.25
C TYR A 121 -7.87 15.31 9.05
N PRO A 122 -8.43 14.98 7.88
CA PRO A 122 -9.00 13.65 7.65
C PRO A 122 -7.90 12.59 7.46
N HIS A 123 -8.23 11.34 7.77
CA HIS A 123 -7.31 10.21 7.58
C HIS A 123 -7.22 9.81 6.11
N ALA A 124 -6.02 9.51 5.62
CA ALA A 124 -5.84 8.99 4.27
C ALA A 124 -6.30 7.52 4.23
N VAL A 125 -7.07 7.15 3.21
CA VAL A 125 -7.53 5.77 3.01
C VAL A 125 -7.34 5.32 1.58
N ALA A 126 -7.09 4.02 1.45
CA ALA A 126 -7.04 3.28 0.20
C ALA A 126 -8.29 2.43 0.12
N LYS A 127 -9.10 2.60 -0.92
CA LYS A 127 -10.33 1.82 -1.12
C LYS A 127 -10.22 0.95 -2.37
N ALA A 128 -10.72 -0.27 -2.28
CA ALA A 128 -10.83 -1.17 -3.43
C ALA A 128 -12.29 -1.59 -3.62
N ALA A 129 -12.69 -1.88 -4.86
CA ALA A 129 -14.01 -2.42 -5.12
C ALA A 129 -14.15 -3.82 -4.48
N ASP A 130 -15.23 -4.01 -3.72
CA ASP A 130 -15.72 -5.29 -3.28
C ASP A 130 -16.81 -5.74 -4.28
N CYS A 131 -16.43 -6.65 -5.17
CA CYS A 131 -17.30 -7.15 -6.22
C CYS A 131 -18.52 -7.92 -5.67
N GLU A 132 -18.43 -8.48 -4.47
CA GLU A 132 -19.52 -9.21 -3.84
C GLU A 132 -20.56 -8.25 -3.24
N LYS A 133 -20.10 -7.12 -2.70
CA LYS A 133 -20.95 -6.14 -2.00
C LYS A 133 -21.35 -4.94 -2.84
N ASN A 134 -20.87 -4.85 -4.08
CA ASN A 134 -21.02 -3.70 -4.98
C ASN A 134 -20.71 -2.36 -4.29
N LYS A 135 -19.68 -2.35 -3.44
CA LYS A 135 -19.24 -1.20 -2.62
C LYS A 135 -17.72 -1.14 -2.59
N SER A 136 -17.17 0.04 -2.35
CA SER A 136 -15.73 0.18 -2.10
C SER A 136 -15.43 -0.04 -0.62
N VAL A 137 -14.43 -0.87 -0.31
CA VAL A 137 -13.99 -1.19 1.05
C VAL A 137 -12.62 -0.61 1.33
N VAL A 138 -12.37 -0.21 2.58
CA VAL A 138 -11.06 0.29 3.03
C VAL A 138 -10.09 -0.88 3.11
N VAL A 139 -9.02 -0.80 2.32
CA VAL A 139 -7.95 -1.81 2.25
C VAL A 139 -6.61 -1.29 2.77
N GLY A 140 -6.58 -0.04 3.23
CA GLY A 140 -5.47 0.52 3.96
C GLY A 140 -5.75 1.95 4.40
N TYR A 141 -5.02 2.41 5.40
CA TYR A 141 -5.17 3.75 5.96
C TYR A 141 -3.85 4.29 6.53
N VAL A 142 -3.78 5.60 6.70
CA VAL A 142 -2.80 6.31 7.54
C VAL A 142 -3.58 7.31 8.38
N LEU A 143 -3.51 7.19 9.71
CA LEU A 143 -4.13 8.16 10.61
C LEU A 143 -3.26 9.42 10.71
N ALA A 144 -3.93 10.56 10.84
CA ALA A 144 -3.33 11.85 11.14
C ALA A 144 -3.73 12.25 12.56
N MET A 145 -2.78 12.79 13.32
CA MET A 145 -2.93 13.11 14.73
C MET A 145 -2.26 14.46 15.03
N LEU A 146 -2.92 15.25 15.88
CA LEU A 146 -2.34 16.44 16.49
C LEU A 146 -1.84 16.12 17.89
N GLN A 147 -0.92 16.94 18.39
CA GLN A 147 -0.39 16.85 19.75
C GLN A 147 -1.53 16.88 20.79
N SER A 148 -2.58 17.68 20.54
CA SER A 148 -3.77 17.76 21.40
C SER A 148 -4.58 16.46 21.48
N HIS A 149 -4.40 15.52 20.56
CA HIS A 149 -5.06 14.22 20.57
C HIS A 149 -4.31 13.16 21.40
N GLU A 150 -3.11 13.46 21.90
CA GLU A 150 -2.31 12.52 22.72
C GLU A 150 -3.10 11.88 23.87
N PRO A 151 -3.90 12.62 24.67
CA PRO A 151 -4.64 12.04 25.78
C PRO A 151 -5.69 11.00 25.37
N LEU A 152 -6.11 10.99 24.10
CA LEU A 152 -7.10 10.05 23.57
C LEU A 152 -6.50 8.67 23.25
N ILE A 153 -5.17 8.57 23.19
CA ILE A 153 -4.49 7.35 22.74
C ILE A 153 -3.59 6.86 23.89
N PRO A 154 -4.03 5.88 24.69
CA PRO A 154 -3.28 5.42 25.87
C PRO A 154 -1.83 5.02 25.57
N LEU A 155 -1.58 4.40 24.41
CA LEU A 155 -0.24 3.98 24.00
C LEU A 155 0.67 5.17 23.59
N ALA A 156 0.09 6.32 23.24
CA ALA A 156 0.82 7.51 22.83
C ALA A 156 1.18 8.44 24.01
N LYS A 157 0.79 8.09 25.25
CA LYS A 157 1.06 8.94 26.41
C LYS A 157 2.56 9.26 26.55
N GLY A 158 2.88 10.55 26.61
CA GLY A 158 4.23 11.09 26.71
C GLY A 158 4.96 11.24 25.37
N ILE A 159 4.34 10.86 24.24
CA ILE A 159 5.04 10.85 22.96
C ILE A 159 5.39 12.26 22.48
N CYS A 160 4.54 13.26 22.71
CA CYS A 160 4.85 14.62 22.27
C CYS A 160 6.07 15.18 23.00
N ALA A 161 6.19 14.92 24.30
CA ALA A 161 7.36 15.34 25.07
C ALA A 161 8.66 14.68 24.58
N VAL A 162 8.60 13.42 24.13
CA VAL A 162 9.74 12.71 23.53
C VAL A 162 10.06 13.27 22.15
N ILE A 163 9.06 13.57 21.33
CA ILE A 163 9.28 14.18 20.02
C ILE A 163 9.88 15.58 20.21
N ASP A 164 9.30 16.43 21.07
CA ASP A 164 9.72 17.81 21.35
C ASP A 164 11.14 17.95 21.92
N SER A 165 11.72 16.87 22.46
CA SER A 165 13.11 16.84 22.94
C SER A 165 14.10 16.32 21.90
N ALA A 166 13.62 15.76 20.79
CA ALA A 166 14.46 15.33 19.69
C ALA A 166 14.93 16.53 18.84
N GLU A 167 16.05 16.34 18.13
CA GLU A 167 16.60 17.32 17.20
C GLU A 167 16.61 16.77 15.78
N PHE A 168 16.26 17.62 14.82
CA PHE A 168 16.35 17.32 13.39
C PHE A 168 16.95 18.54 12.67
N GLN A 169 18.01 18.31 11.89
CA GLN A 169 18.76 19.37 11.20
C GLN A 169 19.22 20.48 12.15
N GLU A 170 19.82 20.10 13.29
CA GLU A 170 20.33 21.03 14.31
C GLU A 170 19.25 21.95 14.90
N ARG A 171 17.97 21.59 14.77
CA ARG A 171 16.82 22.32 15.29
C ARG A 171 15.95 21.40 16.16
N PRO A 172 15.59 21.82 17.40
CA PRO A 172 14.66 21.08 18.24
C PRO A 172 13.30 20.87 17.56
N MET A 173 12.75 19.67 17.65
CA MET A 173 11.45 19.31 17.04
C MET A 173 10.29 20.17 17.54
N ARG A 174 10.34 20.66 18.79
CA ARG A 174 9.33 21.60 19.34
C ARG A 174 9.18 22.90 18.55
N ASP A 175 10.21 23.26 17.79
CA ASP A 175 10.20 24.47 16.97
C ASP A 175 9.63 24.21 15.57
N TRP A 176 9.48 22.95 15.16
CA TRP A 176 8.87 22.57 13.88
C TRP A 176 7.35 22.46 14.00
N LYS A 177 6.63 22.88 12.96
CA LYS A 177 5.20 22.56 12.86
C LYS A 177 5.06 21.14 12.33
N TYR A 178 4.96 20.16 13.22
CA TYR A 178 4.82 18.76 12.83
C TYR A 178 3.43 18.19 13.15
N SER A 179 3.00 17.21 12.37
CA SER A 179 1.88 16.32 12.71
C SER A 179 2.41 14.91 12.99
N ILE A 180 1.80 14.21 13.94
CA ILE A 180 2.06 12.79 14.16
C ILE A 180 1.21 12.00 13.18
N VAL A 181 1.82 11.07 12.46
CA VAL A 181 1.12 10.16 11.55
C VAL A 181 1.30 8.73 12.01
N GLY A 182 0.21 7.98 11.92
CA GLY A 182 0.15 6.61 12.37
C GLY A 182 -1.06 6.34 13.27
N GLN A 183 -1.57 5.12 13.30
CA GLN A 183 -0.99 3.95 12.65
C GLN A 183 -1.24 3.91 11.14
N VAL A 184 -0.40 3.16 10.44
CA VAL A 184 -0.56 2.81 9.03
C VAL A 184 -0.80 1.31 8.94
N CYS A 185 -1.79 0.91 8.14
CA CYS A 185 -2.01 -0.49 7.84
C CYS A 185 -2.44 -0.65 6.38
N VAL A 186 -2.02 -1.75 5.77
CA VAL A 186 -2.51 -2.20 4.46
C VAL A 186 -2.95 -3.65 4.62
N ALA A 187 -4.14 -3.97 4.12
CA ALA A 187 -4.70 -5.32 4.12
C ALA A 187 -3.74 -6.31 3.42
N LYS A 188 -3.63 -7.53 3.94
CA LYS A 188 -2.66 -8.56 3.49
C LYS A 188 -2.66 -8.73 1.97
N THR A 189 -3.84 -8.84 1.36
CA THR A 189 -4.03 -9.03 -0.09
C THR A 189 -3.65 -7.83 -0.96
N PHE A 190 -3.36 -6.67 -0.35
CA PHE A 190 -2.98 -5.43 -1.02
C PHE A 190 -1.53 -4.99 -0.74
N ARG A 191 -0.77 -5.75 0.07
CA ARG A 191 0.65 -5.52 0.33
C ARG A 191 1.50 -5.82 -0.91
N GLY A 192 2.65 -5.15 -1.01
CA GLY A 192 3.53 -5.26 -2.17
C GLY A 192 3.01 -4.63 -3.47
N LYS A 193 1.78 -4.07 -3.47
CA LYS A 193 1.14 -3.44 -4.64
C LYS A 193 1.30 -1.91 -4.67
N GLY A 194 2.21 -1.36 -3.88
CA GLY A 194 2.47 0.08 -3.80
C GLY A 194 1.43 0.91 -3.03
N VAL A 195 0.42 0.29 -2.42
CA VAL A 195 -0.64 0.98 -1.66
C VAL A 195 -0.08 1.82 -0.52
N PHE A 196 0.88 1.28 0.24
CA PHE A 196 1.57 2.00 1.33
C PHE A 196 2.16 3.33 0.88
N ARG A 197 2.92 3.33 -0.23
CA ARG A 197 3.51 4.55 -0.81
C ARG A 197 2.43 5.56 -1.23
N LYS A 198 1.37 5.08 -1.87
CA LYS A 198 0.26 5.93 -2.32
C LYS A 198 -0.49 6.56 -1.14
N LEU A 199 -0.67 5.83 -0.03
CA LEU A 199 -1.25 6.37 1.20
C LEU A 199 -0.43 7.54 1.74
N TYR A 200 0.89 7.41 1.86
CA TYR A 200 1.73 8.52 2.31
C TYR A 200 1.73 9.73 1.37
N TYR A 201 1.57 9.52 0.06
CA TYR A 201 1.38 10.63 -0.87
C TYR A 201 0.09 11.38 -0.61
N LYS A 202 -1.00 10.65 -0.32
CA LYS A 202 -2.26 11.26 0.08
C LYS A 202 -2.16 11.97 1.43
N THR A 203 -1.48 11.36 2.42
CA THR A 203 -1.20 12.01 3.71
C THR A 203 -0.41 13.31 3.53
N ARG A 204 0.62 13.32 2.69
CA ARG A 204 1.40 14.53 2.38
C ARG A 204 0.55 15.59 1.70
N GLU A 205 -0.30 15.22 0.75
CA GLU A 205 -1.26 16.13 0.10
C GLU A 205 -2.16 16.84 1.13
N ILE A 206 -2.65 16.10 2.14
CA ILE A 206 -3.51 16.63 3.19
C ILE A 206 -2.76 17.56 4.16
N LEU A 207 -1.54 17.17 4.58
CA LEU A 207 -0.87 17.79 5.71
C LEU A 207 0.20 18.83 5.33
N SER A 208 0.84 18.71 4.16
CA SER A 208 1.91 19.64 3.76
C SER A 208 1.52 21.12 3.62
N PRO A 209 0.25 21.50 3.38
CA PRO A 209 -0.13 22.92 3.45
C PRO A 209 -0.11 23.51 4.87
N HIS A 210 -0.07 22.67 5.92
CA HIS A 210 -0.28 23.08 7.31
C HIS A 210 0.91 22.78 8.24
N PHE A 211 1.74 21.79 7.86
CA PHE A 211 2.86 21.30 8.65
C PHE A 211 4.15 21.29 7.83
N ASP A 212 5.26 21.60 8.49
CA ASP A 212 6.61 21.54 7.92
C ASP A 212 7.02 20.08 7.68
N CYS A 213 6.59 19.15 8.55
CA CYS A 213 6.93 17.74 8.47
C CYS A 213 5.89 16.82 9.15
N ILE A 214 6.07 15.51 8.98
CA ILE A 214 5.30 14.47 9.66
C ILE A 214 6.23 13.55 10.43
N VAL A 215 5.79 13.09 11.60
CA VAL A 215 6.56 12.20 12.49
C VAL A 215 5.80 10.89 12.68
N ALA A 216 6.48 9.75 12.55
CA ALA A 216 5.90 8.45 12.80
C ALA A 216 6.67 7.74 13.92
N ALA A 217 5.95 7.22 14.92
CA ALA A 217 6.54 6.41 15.97
C ALA A 217 6.44 4.92 15.62
N ILE A 218 7.59 4.28 15.41
CA ILE A 218 7.67 2.88 14.95
C ILE A 218 8.38 2.06 16.01
N SER A 219 7.80 0.93 16.42
CA SER A 219 8.46 0.01 17.34
C SER A 219 9.76 -0.53 16.72
N ILE A 220 10.85 -0.52 17.49
CA ILE A 220 12.15 -1.12 17.07
C ILE A 220 12.04 -2.62 16.75
N ARG A 221 10.99 -3.29 17.23
CA ARG A 221 10.68 -4.70 16.93
C ARG A 221 9.94 -4.88 15.61
N ASN A 222 9.47 -3.80 15.00
CA ASN A 222 8.73 -3.79 13.74
C ASN A 222 9.62 -3.34 12.58
N GLN A 223 10.67 -4.13 12.32
CA GLN A 223 11.65 -3.84 11.27
C GLN A 223 11.00 -3.75 9.88
N HIS A 224 9.97 -4.55 9.61
CA HIS A 224 9.21 -4.47 8.36
C HIS A 224 8.62 -3.06 8.16
N SER A 225 7.94 -2.52 9.17
CA SER A 225 7.36 -1.18 9.12
C SER A 225 8.43 -0.11 8.98
N LEU A 226 9.52 -0.19 9.75
CA LEU A 226 10.64 0.76 9.63
C LEU A 226 11.17 0.81 8.19
N GLN A 227 11.47 -0.35 7.59
CA GLN A 227 11.95 -0.41 6.20
C GLN A 227 10.93 0.11 5.19
N ALA A 228 9.63 -0.06 5.44
CA ALA A 228 8.58 0.51 4.59
C ALA A 228 8.57 2.05 4.67
N HIS A 229 8.74 2.63 5.86
CA HIS A 229 8.78 4.08 6.06
C HIS A 229 10.03 4.71 5.42
N LEU A 230 11.21 4.09 5.57
CA LEU A 230 12.45 4.57 4.93
C LEU A 230 12.30 4.68 3.40
N LYS A 231 11.65 3.70 2.76
CA LYS A 231 11.40 3.68 1.31
C LYS A 231 10.51 4.82 0.80
N VAL A 232 9.76 5.47 1.68
CA VAL A 232 8.89 6.61 1.32
C VAL A 232 9.41 7.95 1.82
N GLY A 233 10.64 7.97 2.37
CA GLY A 233 11.37 9.20 2.70
C GLY A 233 11.41 9.57 4.17
N PHE A 234 10.94 8.71 5.08
CA PHE A 234 11.20 8.91 6.51
C PHE A 234 12.69 8.70 6.80
N VAL A 235 13.18 9.42 7.82
CA VAL A 235 14.54 9.29 8.34
C VAL A 235 14.46 8.95 9.84
N PRO A 236 15.39 8.12 10.35
CA PRO A 236 15.45 7.75 11.76
C PRO A 236 16.02 8.87 12.64
#